data_AF-A0A150P335-F1
#
_entry.id   AF-A0A150P335-F1
#
_cell.length_a   1.000
_cell.length_b   1.000
_cell.length_c   1.000
_cell.angle_alpha   90.00
_cell.angle_beta   90.00
_cell.angle_gamma   90.00
#
_symmetry.space_group_name_H-M   'P 1'
#
loop_
_entity.id
_entity.type
_entity.pdbx_description
1 polymer ?
#
loop_
_entity_poly.entity_id
_entity_poly.type
_entity_poly.pdbx_seq_one_letter_code
_entity_poly.pdbx_strand_id
1 'polypeptide(L)'
;MYRCPACEEPFDIESDRCLGCGRLLPHAFAPSPARAGVERMIRQGLSSLGIIANRARVGPRAWRIAQRPFPAAETATQVDIELDEAGRLLTLRAPVVGVPAANHEPFYRFLLTMNDQTTGEFRVSITGDEVAVSCVAALEGFADHEVALLIDGLVQIADEYRRTLAETFEAAPRFESAGR
;
A
#
# COMPACT_ATOMS: atom_id res chain seq x y z
N MET A 1 6.19 -9.97 22.69
CA MET A 1 7.03 -8.98 23.39
C MET A 1 8.38 -8.96 22.70
N TYR A 2 8.75 -7.86 22.07
CA TYR A 2 10.05 -7.73 21.38
C TYR A 2 11.13 -7.31 22.36
N ARG A 3 12.38 -7.73 22.14
CA ARG A 3 13.53 -7.41 23.02
C ARG A 3 14.69 -6.85 22.22
N CYS A 4 15.35 -5.83 22.76
CA CYS A 4 16.50 -5.21 22.13
C CYS A 4 17.65 -6.23 22.06
N PRO A 5 18.27 -6.46 20.89
CA PRO A 5 19.36 -7.43 20.77
C PRO A 5 20.66 -6.99 21.48
N ALA A 6 20.74 -5.75 21.97
CA ALA A 6 21.93 -5.21 22.62
C ALA A 6 21.85 -5.15 24.15
N CYS A 7 20.66 -4.91 24.72
CA CYS A 7 20.49 -4.75 26.17
C CYS A 7 19.29 -5.53 26.74
N GLU A 8 18.64 -6.37 25.92
CA GLU A 8 17.51 -7.24 26.28
C GLU A 8 16.23 -6.55 26.79
N GLU A 9 16.24 -5.22 26.90
CA GLU A 9 15.06 -4.46 27.30
C GLU A 9 13.90 -4.67 26.32
N PRO A 10 12.67 -4.80 26.86
CA PRO A 10 11.48 -4.83 26.02
C PRO A 10 11.36 -3.51 25.26
N PHE A 11 10.95 -3.58 23.99
CA PHE A 11 10.71 -2.39 23.18
C PHE A 11 9.34 -2.42 22.51
N ASP A 12 8.82 -1.22 22.25
CA ASP A 12 7.64 -1.01 21.42
C ASP A 12 8.02 -1.03 19.94
N ILE A 13 7.28 -1.80 19.13
CA ILE A 13 7.49 -1.90 17.68
C ILE A 13 7.28 -0.56 16.96
N GLU A 14 6.64 0.42 17.61
CA GLU A 14 6.54 1.80 17.12
C GLU A 14 7.84 2.59 17.25
N SER A 15 8.75 2.17 18.13
CA SER A 15 10.01 2.86 18.40
C SER A 15 11.09 2.45 17.41
N ASP A 16 11.79 3.42 16.80
CA ASP A 16 12.93 3.15 15.93
C ASP A 16 14.23 2.85 16.74
N ARG A 17 14.25 3.22 18.03
CA ARG A 17 15.39 3.04 18.94
C ARG A 17 14.94 2.44 20.26
N CYS A 18 15.80 1.63 20.87
CA CYS A 18 15.58 1.10 22.20
C CYS A 18 15.61 2.23 23.24
N LEU A 19 14.62 2.27 24.13
CA LEU A 19 14.53 3.30 25.17
C LEU A 19 15.60 3.14 26.26
N GLY A 20 16.05 1.91 26.56
CA GLY A 20 17.10 1.67 27.56
C GLY A 20 18.52 2.01 27.08
N CYS A 21 18.90 1.62 25.86
CA CYS A 21 20.27 1.78 25.36
C CYS A 21 20.44 2.76 24.18
N GLY A 22 19.35 3.32 23.64
CA GLY A 22 19.37 4.26 22.51
C GLY A 22 19.75 3.65 21.15
N ARG A 23 20.06 2.35 21.09
CA ARG A 23 20.48 1.67 19.86
C ARG A 23 19.32 1.53 18.87
N LEU A 24 19.63 1.64 17.58
CA LEU A 24 18.67 1.40 16.51
C LEU A 24 18.12 -0.03 16.58
N LEU A 25 16.80 -0.17 16.46
CA LEU A 25 16.13 -1.47 16.50
C LEU A 25 16.18 -2.17 15.15
N PRO A 26 16.08 -3.52 15.08
CA PRO A 26 16.30 -4.28 13.84
C PRO A 26 15.33 -3.94 12.69
N HIS A 27 14.13 -3.47 13.02
CA HIS A 27 13.09 -3.10 12.06
C HIS A 27 13.21 -1.65 11.59
N ALA A 28 14.03 -0.84 12.26
CA ALA A 28 14.11 0.57 11.99
C ALA A 28 14.96 0.82 10.74
N PHE A 29 14.44 1.63 9.84
CA PHE A 29 15.19 2.15 8.71
C PHE A 29 15.78 3.50 9.08
N ALA A 30 16.95 3.83 8.52
CA ALA A 30 17.59 5.11 8.77
C ALA A 30 16.66 6.27 8.35
N PRO A 31 16.21 7.13 9.29
CA PRO A 31 15.36 8.24 8.94
C PRO A 31 16.14 9.25 8.09
N SER A 32 15.50 9.77 7.05
CA SER A 32 16.04 10.88 6.25
C SER A 32 15.47 12.21 6.77
N PRO A 33 16.31 13.15 7.26
CA PRO A 33 15.82 14.46 7.70
C PRO A 33 15.04 15.19 6.61
N ALA A 34 15.43 15.02 5.34
CA ALA A 34 14.76 15.62 4.19
C ALA A 34 13.32 15.12 3.99
N ARG A 35 12.97 13.93 4.51
CA ARG A 35 11.65 13.30 4.37
C ARG A 35 10.91 13.12 5.70
N ALA A 36 11.46 13.61 6.81
CA ALA A 36 10.93 13.34 8.13
C ALA A 36 9.46 13.79 8.30
N GLY A 37 9.07 14.92 7.69
CA GLY A 37 7.68 15.39 7.70
C GLY A 37 6.73 14.44 6.98
N VAL A 38 7.11 14.00 5.78
CA VAL A 38 6.29 13.10 4.96
C VAL A 38 6.24 11.70 5.56
N GLU A 39 7.36 11.17 6.07
CA GLU A 39 7.35 9.87 6.77
C GLU A 39 6.44 9.91 8.00
N ARG A 40 6.35 11.05 8.71
CA ARG A 40 5.40 11.23 9.81
C ARG A 40 3.96 11.21 9.33
N MET A 41 3.66 11.90 8.23
CA MET A 41 2.33 11.92 7.61
C MET A 41 1.88 10.50 7.24
N ILE A 42 2.76 9.70 6.60
CA ILE A 42 2.46 8.30 6.29
C ILE A 42 2.21 7.49 7.57
N ARG A 43 3.02 7.68 8.62
CA ARG A 43 2.83 7.00 9.91
C ARG A 43 1.48 7.35 10.54
N GLN A 44 1.06 8.62 10.50
CA GLN A 44 -0.25 9.04 11.00
C GLN A 44 -1.40 8.45 10.17
N GLY A 45 -1.31 8.49 8.84
CA GLY A 45 -2.31 7.90 7.95
C GLY A 45 -2.46 6.39 8.13
N LEU A 46 -1.35 5.66 8.35
CA LEU A 46 -1.40 4.23 8.69
C LEU A 46 -1.98 4.02 10.09
N SER A 47 -1.63 4.86 11.05
CA SER A 47 -2.15 4.77 12.42
C SER A 47 -3.66 5.00 12.49
N SER A 48 -4.23 5.89 11.66
CA SER A 48 -5.69 6.09 11.61
C SER A 48 -6.44 4.88 11.04
N LEU A 49 -5.75 4.03 10.27
CA LEU A 49 -6.23 2.71 9.83
C LEU A 49 -5.95 1.59 10.85
N GLY A 50 -5.38 1.91 12.01
CA GLY A 50 -5.00 0.93 13.04
C GLY A 50 -3.72 0.14 12.69
N ILE A 51 -2.91 0.63 11.75
CA ILE A 51 -1.71 -0.05 11.25
C ILE A 51 -0.47 0.60 11.84
N ILE A 52 0.36 -0.21 12.50
CA ILE A 52 1.67 0.25 12.96
C ILE A 52 2.62 0.31 11.77
N ALA A 53 2.96 1.52 11.34
CA ALA A 53 3.78 1.77 10.15
C ALA A 53 5.11 0.98 10.14
N ASN A 54 5.81 0.88 11.28
CA ASN A 54 7.05 0.12 11.38
C ASN A 54 6.88 -1.38 11.13
N ARG A 55 5.72 -1.93 11.47
CA ARG A 55 5.39 -3.33 11.20
C ARG A 55 5.08 -3.58 9.72
N ALA A 56 4.50 -2.60 9.06
CA ALA A 56 4.17 -2.64 7.63
C ALA A 56 5.36 -2.27 6.72
N ARG A 57 6.46 -1.76 7.28
CA ARG A 57 7.58 -1.23 6.50
C ARG A 57 8.39 -2.36 5.87
N VAL A 58 8.50 -2.34 4.55
CA VAL A 58 9.27 -3.33 3.76
C VAL A 58 10.53 -2.72 3.13
N GLY A 59 10.70 -1.40 3.26
CA GLY A 59 11.89 -0.70 2.79
C GLY A 59 11.99 0.72 3.39
N PRO A 60 13.08 1.44 3.09
CA PRO A 60 13.31 2.78 3.65
C PRO A 60 12.24 3.80 3.23
N ARG A 61 11.49 3.53 2.16
CA ARG A 61 10.43 4.39 1.61
C ARG A 61 9.17 3.62 1.23
N ALA A 62 9.08 2.37 1.69
CA ALA A 62 8.09 1.42 1.19
C ALA A 62 7.39 0.72 2.35
N TRP A 63 6.06 0.64 2.26
CA TRP A 63 5.21 -0.10 3.17
C TRP A 63 4.31 -1.04 2.38
N ARG A 64 3.99 -2.17 2.99
CA ARG A 64 3.03 -3.14 2.47
C ARG A 64 2.03 -3.45 3.57
N ILE A 65 0.75 -3.26 3.26
CA ILE A 65 -0.34 -3.52 4.18
C ILE A 65 -1.38 -4.44 3.54
N ALA A 66 -2.20 -5.04 4.39
CA ALA A 66 -3.40 -5.75 3.98
C ALA A 66 -4.60 -5.05 4.61
N GLN A 67 -5.47 -4.48 3.78
CA GLN A 67 -6.61 -3.67 4.21
C GLN A 67 -7.89 -4.24 3.61
N ARG A 68 -8.92 -4.38 4.44
CA ARG A 68 -10.24 -4.85 4.00
C ARG A 68 -11.05 -3.67 3.43
N PRO A 69 -11.78 -3.83 2.31
CA PRO A 69 -12.61 -2.77 1.74
C PRO A 69 -13.78 -2.35 2.64
N PHE A 70 -14.23 -3.26 3.50
CA PHE A 70 -15.22 -3.02 4.53
C PHE A 70 -15.02 -4.01 5.69
N PRO A 71 -15.48 -3.71 6.91
CA PRO A 71 -15.19 -4.52 8.10
C PRO A 71 -15.58 -6.01 7.97
N ALA A 72 -16.67 -6.30 7.26
CA ALA A 72 -17.18 -7.65 7.04
C ALA A 72 -16.53 -8.41 5.86
N ALA A 73 -15.62 -7.79 5.11
CA ALA A 73 -14.98 -8.45 3.98
C ALA A 73 -14.15 -9.64 4.44
N GLU A 74 -14.28 -10.77 3.75
CA GLU A 74 -13.53 -12.00 4.07
C GLU A 74 -12.05 -11.87 3.69
N THR A 75 -11.77 -11.14 2.61
CA THR A 75 -10.43 -10.99 2.03
C THR A 75 -9.93 -9.56 2.16
N ALA A 76 -8.64 -9.42 2.46
CA ALA A 76 -7.94 -8.14 2.44
C ALA A 76 -7.27 -7.90 1.08
N THR A 77 -7.23 -6.64 0.67
CA THR A 77 -6.45 -6.16 -0.48
C THR A 77 -5.05 -5.81 0.01
N GLN A 78 -4.03 -6.33 -0.67
CA GLN A 78 -2.66 -5.84 -0.49
C GLN A 78 -2.55 -4.43 -1.06
N VAL A 79 -1.97 -3.51 -0.29
CA VAL A 79 -1.59 -2.18 -0.77
C VAL A 79 -0.10 -1.99 -0.58
N ASP A 80 0.58 -1.75 -1.69
CA ASP A 80 1.95 -1.28 -1.73
C ASP A 80 1.96 0.25 -1.73
N ILE A 81 2.73 0.83 -0.80
CA ILE A 81 2.82 2.26 -0.54
C ILE A 81 4.28 2.65 -0.69
N GLU A 82 4.59 3.55 -1.62
CA GLU A 82 5.97 3.96 -1.89
C GLU A 82 6.10 5.48 -1.99
N LEU A 83 7.17 6.01 -1.39
CA LEU A 83 7.60 7.39 -1.60
C LEU A 83 8.70 7.46 -2.65
N ASP A 84 8.64 8.47 -3.52
CA ASP A 84 9.76 8.80 -4.38
C ASP A 84 11.01 9.23 -3.57
N GLU A 85 12.14 9.38 -4.26
CA GLU A 85 13.41 9.62 -3.56
C GLU A 85 13.42 10.95 -2.82
N ALA A 86 12.78 11.95 -3.41
CA ALA A 86 12.63 13.30 -2.87
C ALA A 86 11.55 13.40 -1.77
N GLY A 87 10.69 12.39 -1.60
CA GLY A 87 9.54 12.45 -0.70
C GLY A 87 8.45 13.42 -1.14
N ARG A 88 8.33 13.67 -2.45
CA ARG A 88 7.33 14.57 -3.04
C ARG A 88 6.12 13.82 -3.60
N LEU A 89 6.31 12.57 -4.01
CA LEU A 89 5.27 11.76 -4.62
C LEU A 89 4.99 10.52 -3.75
N LEU A 90 3.70 10.25 -3.55
CA LEU A 90 3.19 9.02 -2.97
C LEU A 90 2.62 8.16 -4.10
N THR A 91 3.12 6.93 -4.20
CA THR A 91 2.56 5.90 -5.08
C THR A 91 1.82 4.89 -4.22
N LEU A 92 0.54 4.66 -4.53
CA LEU A 92 -0.23 3.56 -3.98
C LEU A 92 -0.54 2.57 -5.09
N ARG A 93 -0.43 1.28 -4.81
CA ARG A 93 -0.72 0.21 -5.76
C ARG A 93 -1.40 -0.96 -5.08
N ALA A 94 -2.43 -1.51 -5.72
CA ALA A 94 -3.12 -2.70 -5.29
C ALA A 94 -3.29 -3.68 -6.47
N PRO A 95 -2.72 -4.90 -6.39
CA PRO A 95 -3.02 -5.97 -7.34
C PRO A 95 -4.51 -6.36 -7.31
N VAL A 96 -5.08 -6.63 -8.49
CA VAL A 96 -6.52 -6.88 -8.67
C VAL A 96 -6.77 -8.29 -9.21
N VAL A 97 -6.21 -8.61 -10.37
CA VAL A 97 -6.34 -9.94 -11.03
C VAL A 97 -5.04 -10.31 -11.75
N GLY A 98 -4.82 -11.61 -11.96
CA GLY A 98 -3.83 -12.08 -12.92
C GLY A 98 -4.28 -11.77 -14.36
N VAL A 99 -3.34 -11.48 -15.24
CA VAL A 99 -3.61 -11.31 -16.68
C VAL A 99 -4.08 -12.66 -17.24
N PRO A 100 -5.26 -12.74 -17.89
CA PRO A 100 -5.77 -13.99 -18.44
C PRO A 100 -4.83 -14.63 -19.46
N ALA A 101 -4.79 -15.96 -19.53
CA ALA A 101 -3.95 -16.68 -20.51
C ALA A 101 -4.52 -16.63 -21.95
N ALA A 102 -5.79 -16.25 -22.13
CA ALA A 102 -6.49 -16.17 -23.40
C ALA A 102 -7.34 -14.88 -23.50
N ASN A 103 -7.86 -14.55 -24.69
CA ASN A 103 -8.71 -13.37 -24.93
C ASN A 103 -8.08 -12.02 -24.54
N HIS A 104 -6.79 -11.87 -24.84
CA HIS A 104 -5.98 -10.71 -24.45
C HIS A 104 -6.49 -9.39 -25.03
N GLU A 105 -6.88 -9.38 -26.30
CA GLU A 105 -7.31 -8.13 -26.96
C GLU A 105 -8.59 -7.54 -26.34
N PRO A 106 -9.70 -8.30 -26.18
CA PRO A 106 -10.88 -7.80 -25.47
C PRO A 106 -10.57 -7.33 -24.04
N PHE A 107 -9.73 -8.07 -23.33
CA PHE A 107 -9.32 -7.73 -21.97
C PHE A 107 -8.56 -6.39 -21.93
N TYR A 108 -7.51 -6.23 -22.72
CA TYR A 108 -6.72 -4.99 -22.75
C TYR A 108 -7.55 -3.79 -23.23
N ARG A 109 -8.42 -3.99 -24.23
CA ARG A 109 -9.31 -2.93 -24.69
C ARG A 109 -10.28 -2.50 -23.59
N PHE A 110 -10.78 -3.43 -22.79
CA PHE A 110 -11.61 -3.13 -21.64
C PHE A 110 -10.84 -2.32 -20.59
N LEU A 111 -9.62 -2.73 -20.22
CA LEU A 111 -8.79 -1.97 -19.26
C LEU A 111 -8.51 -0.54 -19.74
N LEU A 112 -8.20 -0.36 -21.03
CA LEU A 112 -8.00 0.96 -21.62
C LEU A 112 -9.28 1.81 -21.59
N THR A 113 -10.44 1.18 -21.83
CA THR A 113 -11.75 1.84 -21.76
C THR A 113 -12.08 2.26 -20.34
N MET A 114 -11.80 1.41 -19.33
CA MET A 114 -11.95 1.76 -17.92
C MET A 114 -11.11 2.99 -17.57
N ASN A 115 -9.86 3.05 -18.03
CA ASN A 115 -8.98 4.19 -17.79
C ASN A 115 -9.47 5.48 -18.47
N ASP A 116 -10.04 5.39 -19.67
CA ASP A 116 -10.62 6.52 -20.39
C ASP A 116 -11.89 7.07 -19.72
N GLN A 117 -12.70 6.17 -19.14
CA GLN A 117 -13.96 6.52 -18.48
C GLN A 117 -13.79 6.93 -17.01
N THR A 118 -12.64 6.65 -16.40
CA THR A 118 -12.39 6.99 -14.99
C THR A 118 -12.03 8.46 -14.84
N THR A 119 -12.89 9.21 -14.14
CA THR A 119 -12.69 10.64 -13.86
C THR A 119 -11.87 10.91 -12.60
N GLY A 120 -11.60 9.88 -11.78
CA GLY A 120 -10.81 9.97 -10.54
C GLY A 120 -9.30 9.89 -10.75
N GLU A 121 -8.57 9.71 -9.65
CA GLU A 121 -7.09 9.63 -9.61
C GLU A 121 -6.53 8.21 -9.85
N PHE A 122 -7.39 7.20 -9.75
CA PHE A 122 -6.99 5.80 -9.88
C PHE A 122 -6.89 5.38 -11.34
N ARG A 123 -5.83 4.65 -11.67
CA ARG A 123 -5.58 4.10 -13.00
C ARG A 123 -5.28 2.62 -12.89
N VAL A 124 -5.82 1.87 -13.85
CA VAL A 124 -5.48 0.47 -14.07
C VAL A 124 -4.18 0.40 -14.87
N SER A 125 -3.28 -0.46 -14.45
CA SER A 125 -2.01 -0.75 -15.13
C SER A 125 -1.73 -2.25 -15.11
N ILE A 126 -0.85 -2.70 -15.99
CA ILE A 126 -0.31 -4.07 -15.96
C ILE A 126 1.13 -3.97 -15.47
N THR A 127 1.48 -4.79 -14.48
CA THR A 127 2.85 -4.95 -13.99
C THR A 127 3.15 -6.44 -13.88
N GLY A 128 4.13 -6.92 -14.65
CA GLY A 128 4.38 -8.35 -14.73
C GLY A 128 3.18 -9.09 -15.33
N ASP A 129 2.69 -10.09 -14.62
CA ASP A 129 1.52 -10.91 -14.96
C ASP A 129 0.24 -10.48 -14.23
N GLU A 130 0.21 -9.28 -13.65
CA GLU A 130 -0.91 -8.80 -12.85
C GLU A 130 -1.45 -7.46 -13.35
N VAL A 131 -2.78 -7.33 -13.27
CA VAL A 131 -3.48 -6.06 -13.34
C VAL A 131 -3.52 -5.45 -11.95
N ALA A 132 -3.14 -4.18 -11.85
CA ALA A 132 -3.17 -3.43 -10.61
C ALA A 132 -3.90 -2.09 -10.80
N VAL A 133 -4.56 -1.63 -9.74
CA VAL A 133 -5.00 -0.25 -9.61
C VAL A 133 -3.93 0.53 -8.87
N SER A 134 -3.65 1.74 -9.32
CA SER A 134 -2.67 2.60 -8.69
C SER A 134 -3.09 4.07 -8.73
N CYS A 135 -2.60 4.85 -7.78
CA CYS A 135 -2.59 6.30 -7.87
C CYS A 135 -1.19 6.83 -7.57
N VAL A 136 -0.89 7.99 -8.15
CA VAL A 136 0.31 8.78 -7.83
C VAL A 136 -0.17 10.16 -7.41
N ALA A 137 0.08 10.51 -6.15
CA ALA A 137 -0.35 11.77 -5.57
C ALA A 137 0.87 12.66 -5.25
N ALA A 138 0.75 13.94 -5.54
CA ALA A 138 1.70 14.95 -5.06
C ALA A 138 1.39 15.28 -3.60
N LEU A 139 2.39 15.18 -2.73
CA LEU A 139 2.23 15.39 -1.28
C LEU A 139 2.28 16.86 -0.86
N GLU A 140 2.47 17.77 -1.81
CA GLU A 140 2.42 19.20 -1.54
C GLU A 140 1.00 19.61 -1.15
N GLY A 141 0.84 20.16 0.06
CA GLY A 141 -0.47 20.57 0.58
C GLY A 141 -1.31 19.42 1.15
N PHE A 142 -0.79 18.19 1.20
CA PHE A 142 -1.52 17.06 1.77
C PHE A 142 -1.80 17.26 3.25
N ALA A 143 -3.04 17.05 3.66
CA ALA A 143 -3.41 16.97 5.06
C ALA A 143 -3.14 15.56 5.62
N ASP A 144 -2.88 15.47 6.94
CA ASP A 144 -2.48 14.22 7.61
C ASP A 144 -3.44 13.04 7.39
N HIS A 145 -4.73 13.30 7.15
CA HIS A 145 -5.76 12.28 6.96
C HIS A 145 -5.96 11.84 5.50
N GLU A 146 -5.42 12.58 4.52
CA GLU A 146 -5.65 12.30 3.10
C GLU A 146 -5.00 10.97 2.67
N VAL A 147 -3.87 10.61 3.28
CA VAL A 147 -3.22 9.32 3.03
C VAL A 147 -4.16 8.15 3.35
N ALA A 148 -4.89 8.22 4.46
CA ALA A 148 -5.83 7.16 4.85
C ALA A 148 -7.02 7.09 3.88
N LEU A 149 -7.55 8.24 3.48
CA LEU A 149 -8.64 8.32 2.50
C LEU A 149 -8.24 7.75 1.13
N LEU A 150 -7.03 8.06 0.66
CA LEU A 150 -6.50 7.49 -0.58
C LEU A 150 -6.36 5.97 -0.50
N ILE A 151 -5.86 5.44 0.62
CA ILE A 151 -5.73 4.00 0.83
C ILE A 151 -7.11 3.34 0.82
N ASP A 152 -8.07 3.86 1.56
CA ASP A 152 -9.42 3.30 1.61
C ASP A 152 -10.10 3.37 0.23
N GLY A 153 -9.97 4.49 -0.48
CA GLY A 153 -10.49 4.66 -1.85
C GLY A 153 -9.86 3.66 -2.82
N LEU A 154 -8.54 3.46 -2.76
CA LEU A 154 -7.85 2.46 -3.56
C LEU A 154 -8.35 1.05 -3.28
N VAL A 155 -8.52 0.70 -2.01
CA VAL A 155 -8.96 -0.64 -1.60
C VAL A 155 -10.39 -0.92 -2.07
N GLN A 156 -11.28 0.07 -2.00
CA GLN A 156 -12.65 -0.05 -2.51
C GLN A 156 -12.70 -0.24 -4.03
N ILE A 157 -11.96 0.59 -4.78
CA ILE A 157 -11.92 0.47 -6.24
C ILE A 157 -11.25 -0.83 -6.68
N ALA A 158 -10.17 -1.24 -6.01
CA ALA A 158 -9.53 -2.52 -6.28
C ALA A 158 -10.49 -3.70 -6.07
N ASP A 159 -11.34 -3.65 -5.05
CA ASP A 159 -12.37 -4.66 -4.82
C ASP A 159 -13.46 -4.67 -5.90
N GLU A 160 -13.94 -3.49 -6.30
CA GLU A 160 -14.92 -3.36 -7.39
C GLU A 160 -14.37 -3.90 -8.70
N TYR A 161 -13.15 -3.50 -9.07
CA TYR A 161 -12.53 -3.94 -10.32
C TYR A 161 -12.21 -5.43 -10.29
N ARG A 162 -11.84 -5.98 -9.13
CA ARG A 162 -11.61 -7.42 -8.97
C ARG A 162 -12.86 -8.22 -9.29
N ARG A 163 -14.02 -7.80 -8.77
CA ARG A 163 -15.31 -8.42 -9.06
C ARG A 163 -15.66 -8.31 -10.54
N THR A 164 -15.61 -7.10 -11.10
CA THR A 164 -15.93 -6.85 -12.52
C THR A 164 -15.04 -7.67 -13.48
N LEU A 165 -13.73 -7.71 -13.24
CA LEU A 165 -12.79 -8.43 -14.10
C LEU A 165 -12.91 -9.95 -13.93
N ALA A 166 -13.16 -10.44 -12.72
CA ALA A 166 -13.42 -11.87 -12.48
C ALA A 166 -14.72 -12.32 -13.15
N GLU A 167 -15.79 -11.53 -13.06
CA GLU A 167 -17.10 -11.85 -13.66
C GLU A 167 -17.08 -11.75 -15.19
N THR A 168 -16.39 -10.76 -15.76
CA THR A 168 -16.43 -10.50 -17.21
C THR A 168 -15.44 -11.36 -17.98
N PHE A 169 -14.28 -11.68 -17.39
CA PHE A 169 -13.17 -12.33 -18.09
C PHE A 169 -12.67 -13.61 -17.42
N GLU A 170 -13.34 -14.08 -16.37
CA GLU A 170 -12.90 -15.23 -15.56
C GLU A 170 -11.47 -15.05 -15.03
N ALA A 171 -11.05 -13.79 -14.83
CA ALA A 171 -9.70 -13.45 -14.42
C ALA A 171 -9.48 -13.82 -12.94
N ALA A 172 -8.38 -14.52 -12.66
CA ALA A 172 -8.09 -15.01 -11.32
C ALA A 172 -7.84 -13.84 -10.34
N PRO A 173 -8.66 -13.68 -9.29
CA PRO A 173 -8.50 -12.60 -8.31
C PRO A 173 -7.15 -12.65 -7.58
N ARG A 174 -6.55 -11.48 -7.36
CA ARG A 174 -5.39 -11.30 -6.50
C ARG A 174 -5.79 -10.58 -5.22
N PHE A 175 -5.37 -11.14 -4.09
CA PHE A 175 -5.57 -10.62 -2.75
C PHE A 175 -4.22 -10.47 -2.06
N GLU A 176 -4.21 -10.30 -0.74
CA GLU A 176 -3.00 -10.39 0.08
C GLU A 176 -2.13 -11.60 -0.35
N SER A 177 -0.89 -11.29 -0.76
CA SER A 177 0.12 -12.33 -0.91
C SER A 177 0.42 -12.84 0.49
N ALA A 178 0.07 -14.09 0.80
CA ALA A 178 0.58 -14.74 2.01
C ALA A 178 2.10 -14.61 1.96
N GLY A 179 2.67 -13.82 2.89
CA GLY A 179 4.09 -13.55 2.95
C GLY A 179 4.88 -14.86 2.88
N ARG A 180 5.77 -14.95 1.90
CA ARG A 180 6.87 -15.91 1.94
C ARG A 180 7.89 -15.46 2.97
#